data_AF-A0A1D6GAZ8-F1
#
_entry.id   AF-A0A1D6GAZ8-F1
#
_cell.length_a   1.000
_cell.length_b   1.000
_cell.length_c   1.000
_cell.angle_alpha   90.00
_cell.angle_beta   90.00
_cell.angle_gamma   90.00
#
_symmetry.space_group_name_H-M   'P 1'
#
loop_
_entity.id
_entity.type
_entity.pdbx_description
1 polymer ?
#
loop_
_entity_poly.entity_id
_entity_poly.type
_entity_poly.pdbx_seq_one_letter_code
_entity_poly.pdbx_strand_id
1 'polypeptide(L)'
;MPLDITYFISHLQSYWEITSDDYLAYISKYVVGLGPWKDTIVPASGNYLMPPSDLVARAHAHNLQVHPYTYRNENQFLHFNFFQDPYNEYDFWINTVGVDGLFTDFTGTLHRYQELTSPHRKDETANSLLVKISQMISAYEGL
;
A
#
# COMPACT_ATOMS: atom_id res chain seq x y z
N MET A 1 0.83 37.13 20.90
CA MET A 1 -0.01 37.63 19.80
C MET A 1 -1.19 36.69 19.67
N PRO A 2 -2.44 37.14 19.78
CA PRO A 2 -3.59 36.26 19.67
C PRO A 2 -3.77 35.86 18.21
N LEU A 3 -3.84 34.55 17.94
CA LEU A 3 -4.18 34.00 16.64
C LEU A 3 -5.64 34.35 16.35
N ASP A 4 -5.86 35.18 15.32
CA ASP A 4 -7.18 35.58 14.87
C ASP A 4 -7.88 34.41 14.18
N ILE A 5 -9.11 34.11 14.60
CA ILE A 5 -9.96 33.01 14.11
C ILE A 5 -10.22 33.17 12.60
N THR A 6 -10.08 34.38 12.06
CA THR A 6 -10.17 34.66 10.61
C THR A 6 -9.05 34.01 9.78
N TYR A 7 -7.85 33.77 10.35
CA TYR A 7 -6.74 33.13 9.60
C TYR A 7 -6.97 31.63 9.36
N PHE A 8 -7.80 31.00 10.21
CA PHE A 8 -8.06 29.56 10.16
C PHE A 8 -9.09 29.17 9.09
N ILE A 9 -9.90 30.11 8.60
CA ILE A 9 -11.00 29.85 7.65
C ILE A 9 -10.62 30.23 6.19
N SER A 10 -9.50 30.94 5.96
CA SER A 10 -9.14 31.47 4.64
C SER A 10 -8.15 30.65 3.80
N HIS A 11 -7.53 29.60 4.35
CA HIS A 11 -6.54 28.81 3.61
C HIS A 11 -7.11 27.43 3.26
N LEU A 12 -7.85 27.35 2.14
CA LEU A 12 -7.86 26.09 1.40
C LEU A 12 -6.43 25.86 0.92
N GLN A 13 -5.65 25.12 1.70
CA GLN A 13 -4.33 24.70 1.26
C GLN A 13 -4.51 23.79 0.06
N SER A 14 -3.80 24.10 -1.02
CA SER A 14 -3.74 23.24 -2.19
C SER A 14 -3.08 21.90 -1.84
N TYR A 15 -3.37 20.87 -2.62
CA TYR A 15 -2.70 19.57 -2.49
C TYR A 15 -1.17 19.73 -2.53
N TRP A 16 -0.68 20.64 -3.38
CA TRP A 16 0.75 20.86 -3.55
C TRP A 16 1.41 21.52 -2.33
N GLU A 17 0.68 22.41 -1.64
CA GLU A 17 1.17 22.99 -0.38
C GLU A 17 1.22 21.95 0.73
N ILE A 18 0.16 21.15 0.92
CA ILE A 18 0.11 20.13 2.00
C ILE A 18 0.98 18.90 1.73
N THR A 19 1.55 18.79 0.53
CA THR A 19 2.54 17.77 0.18
C THR A 19 3.91 18.36 -0.11
N SER A 20 4.12 19.66 0.10
CA SER A 20 5.44 20.30 -0.03
C SER A 20 6.42 19.79 1.03
N ASP A 21 7.72 19.85 0.74
CA ASP A 21 8.74 19.35 1.66
C ASP A 21 8.73 20.09 3.02
N ASP A 22 8.58 21.42 2.98
CA ASP A 22 8.45 22.25 4.19
C ASP A 22 7.25 21.83 5.04
N TYR A 23 6.13 21.50 4.39
CA TYR A 23 4.94 21.05 5.11
C TYR A 23 5.13 19.64 5.69
N LEU A 24 5.77 18.72 4.96
CA LEU A 24 6.11 17.39 5.46
C LEU A 24 7.04 17.48 6.70
N ALA A 25 8.04 18.36 6.65
CA ALA A 25 8.93 18.64 7.78
C ALA A 25 8.19 19.25 8.99
N TYR A 26 7.15 20.03 8.74
CA TYR A 26 6.31 20.60 9.80
C TYR A 26 5.43 19.52 10.45
N ILE A 27 4.71 18.73 9.65
CA ILE A 27 3.74 17.76 10.17
C ILE A 27 4.40 16.52 10.78
N SER A 28 5.61 16.14 10.38
CA SER A 28 6.32 14.97 10.91
C SER A 28 6.55 15.00 12.42
N LYS A 29 6.44 16.18 13.04
CA LYS A 29 6.46 16.36 14.50
C LYS A 29 5.19 15.85 15.19
N TYR A 30 4.11 15.66 14.43
CA TYR A 30 2.76 15.40 14.94
C TYR A 30 2.13 14.13 14.37
N VAL A 31 2.60 13.65 13.21
CA VAL A 31 2.04 12.48 12.52
C VAL A 31 3.13 11.46 12.20
N VAL A 32 2.72 10.21 12.02
CA VAL A 32 3.62 9.09 11.68
C VAL A 32 3.50 8.63 10.23
N GLY A 33 2.51 9.15 9.49
CA GLY A 33 2.31 8.79 8.10
C GLY A 33 1.23 9.58 7.38
N LEU A 34 1.18 9.37 6.07
CA LEU A 34 0.27 9.97 5.11
C LEU A 34 -0.67 8.91 4.56
N GLY A 35 -1.93 9.28 4.31
CA GLY A 35 -2.86 8.44 3.57
C GLY A 35 -3.47 9.20 2.41
N PRO A 36 -2.77 9.38 1.27
CA PRO A 36 -3.28 10.11 0.13
C PRO A 36 -4.10 9.20 -0.81
N TRP A 37 -4.81 9.82 -1.76
CA TRP A 37 -5.38 9.07 -2.89
C TRP A 37 -4.28 8.54 -3.81
N LYS A 38 -4.35 7.27 -4.23
CA LYS A 38 -3.28 6.58 -4.98
C LYS A 38 -2.89 7.32 -6.26
N ASP A 39 -3.84 7.86 -7.02
CA ASP A 39 -3.54 8.54 -8.29
C ASP A 39 -2.82 9.89 -8.10
N THR A 40 -2.73 10.41 -6.86
CA THR A 40 -1.86 11.56 -6.56
C THR A 40 -0.39 11.19 -6.44
N ILE A 41 -0.10 9.91 -6.16
CA ILE A 41 1.27 9.38 -6.12
C ILE A 41 1.67 8.88 -7.51
N VAL A 42 0.84 8.06 -8.15
CA VAL A 42 1.06 7.54 -9.51
C VAL A 42 -0.14 7.93 -10.36
N PRO A 43 -0.07 9.04 -11.09
CA PRO A 43 -1.17 9.49 -11.95
C PRO A 43 -1.49 8.48 -13.05
N ALA A 44 -2.69 8.57 -13.62
CA ALA A 44 -3.07 7.80 -14.79
C ALA A 44 -3.55 8.72 -15.93
N SER A 45 -3.27 8.33 -17.17
CA SER A 45 -3.78 8.97 -18.38
C SER A 45 -4.30 7.91 -19.34
N GLY A 46 -5.55 8.04 -19.79
CA GLY A 46 -6.18 7.02 -20.65
C GLY A 46 -6.22 5.62 -20.04
N ASN A 47 -6.33 5.52 -18.71
CA ASN A 47 -6.26 4.28 -17.92
C ASN A 47 -4.91 3.53 -17.94
N TYR A 48 -3.83 4.22 -18.33
CA TYR A 48 -2.46 3.76 -18.17
C TYR A 48 -1.74 4.57 -17.12
N LEU A 49 -0.89 3.91 -16.34
CA LEU A 49 -0.03 4.56 -15.35
C LEU A 49 0.95 5.53 -16.01
N MET A 50 1.10 6.69 -15.40
CA MET A 50 2.15 7.68 -15.68
C MET A 50 3.32 7.48 -14.70
N PRO A 51 4.47 8.14 -14.94
CA PRO A 51 5.58 8.10 -14.00
C PRO A 51 5.15 8.50 -12.57
N PRO A 52 5.58 7.76 -11.52
CA PRO A 52 5.34 8.14 -10.13
C PRO A 52 5.90 9.53 -9.79
N SER A 53 5.21 10.24 -8.91
CA SER A 53 5.74 11.41 -8.21
C SER A 53 6.81 11.02 -7.19
N ASP A 54 7.50 12.01 -6.63
CA ASP A 54 8.50 11.82 -5.57
C ASP A 54 7.90 11.81 -4.14
N LEU A 55 6.57 11.84 -4.00
CA LEU A 55 5.92 12.03 -2.70
C LEU A 55 6.29 10.94 -1.68
N VAL A 56 6.35 9.68 -2.11
CA VAL A 56 6.72 8.56 -1.22
C VAL A 56 8.15 8.73 -0.72
N ALA A 57 9.09 9.03 -1.62
CA ALA A 57 10.49 9.26 -1.27
C ALA A 57 10.65 10.45 -0.32
N ARG A 58 9.95 11.56 -0.57
CA ARG A 58 9.98 12.74 0.32
C ARG A 58 9.35 12.43 1.68
N ALA A 59 8.23 11.73 1.73
CA ALA A 59 7.64 11.30 3.00
C ALA A 59 8.61 10.42 3.82
N HIS A 60 9.24 9.44 3.20
CA HIS A 60 10.24 8.59 3.85
C HIS A 60 11.46 9.37 4.34
N ALA A 61 11.91 10.40 3.61
CA ALA A 61 13.00 11.28 4.06
C ALA A 61 12.66 12.03 5.37
N HIS A 62 11.38 12.22 5.66
CA HIS A 62 10.86 12.80 6.91
C HIS A 62 10.39 11.75 7.93
N ASN A 63 10.73 10.47 7.73
CA ASN A 63 10.29 9.32 8.55
C ASN A 63 8.76 9.14 8.61
N LEU A 64 8.05 9.53 7.56
CA LEU A 64 6.61 9.36 7.44
C LEU A 64 6.30 8.13 6.59
N GLN A 65 5.47 7.23 7.11
CA GLN A 65 4.90 6.12 6.33
C GLN A 65 3.89 6.62 5.30
N VAL A 66 3.67 5.88 4.22
CA VAL A 66 2.67 6.23 3.21
C VAL A 66 1.72 5.06 2.96
N HIS A 67 0.43 5.27 3.24
CA HIS A 67 -0.65 4.28 3.11
C HIS A 67 -1.77 4.77 2.17
N PRO A 68 -1.64 4.64 0.85
CA PRO A 68 -2.60 5.22 -0.08
C PRO A 68 -3.95 4.50 -0.08
N TYR A 69 -5.00 5.23 -0.47
CA TYR A 69 -6.35 4.71 -0.67
C TYR A 69 -6.86 5.04 -2.09
N THR A 70 -7.89 4.40 -2.66
CA THR A 70 -8.48 3.11 -2.28
C THR A 70 -8.28 2.15 -3.44
N TYR A 71 -7.79 0.95 -3.14
CA TYR A 71 -7.55 -0.10 -4.13
C TYR A 71 -8.81 -0.93 -4.30
N ARG A 72 -9.19 -1.14 -5.55
CA ARG A 72 -10.46 -1.74 -5.96
C ARG A 72 -10.19 -2.71 -7.10
N ASN A 73 -10.61 -3.95 -6.93
CA ASN A 73 -10.24 -5.03 -7.86
C ASN A 73 -11.27 -5.23 -8.99
N GLU A 74 -12.30 -4.38 -9.08
CA GLU A 74 -13.21 -4.38 -10.21
C GLU A 74 -12.56 -3.79 -11.46
N ASN A 75 -12.88 -4.36 -12.62
CA ASN A 75 -12.25 -4.03 -13.91
C ASN A 75 -12.22 -2.53 -14.25
N GLN A 76 -13.18 -1.75 -13.78
CA GLN A 76 -13.25 -0.31 -14.05
C GLN A 76 -12.23 0.52 -13.25
N PHE A 77 -11.70 -0.02 -12.14
CA PHE A 77 -10.77 0.67 -11.23
C PHE A 77 -9.32 0.20 -11.36
N LEU A 78 -9.10 -0.92 -12.06
CA LEU A 78 -7.78 -1.43 -12.39
C LEU A 78 -7.25 -0.80 -13.68
N HIS A 79 -6.05 -0.22 -13.61
CA HIS A 79 -5.35 0.27 -14.78
C HIS A 79 -4.90 -0.86 -15.70
N PHE A 80 -4.83 -0.59 -17.00
CA PHE A 80 -4.51 -1.61 -18.01
C PHE A 80 -3.12 -2.21 -17.85
N ASN A 81 -2.19 -1.49 -17.19
CA ASN A 81 -0.87 -1.98 -16.82
C ASN A 81 -0.90 -3.26 -15.98
N PHE A 82 -2.00 -3.52 -15.26
CA PHE A 82 -2.13 -4.67 -14.36
C PHE A 82 -2.83 -5.87 -14.99
N PHE A 83 -3.25 -5.78 -16.26
CA PHE A 83 -3.92 -6.89 -16.97
C PHE A 83 -5.17 -7.44 -16.27
N GLN A 84 -5.95 -6.57 -15.61
CA GLN A 84 -7.09 -6.92 -14.76
C GLN A 84 -6.74 -7.84 -13.57
N ASP A 85 -5.47 -7.87 -13.17
CA ASP A 85 -5.01 -8.63 -12.01
C ASP A 85 -4.68 -7.70 -10.83
N PRO A 86 -5.46 -7.72 -9.74
CA PRO A 86 -5.19 -6.91 -8.55
C PRO A 86 -3.87 -7.28 -7.86
N TYR A 87 -3.33 -8.49 -8.05
CA TYR A 87 -2.04 -8.87 -7.46
C TYR A 87 -0.88 -8.13 -8.12
N ASN A 88 -0.97 -7.87 -9.42
CA ASN A 88 0.00 -7.02 -10.12
C ASN A 88 -0.09 -5.57 -9.62
N GLU A 89 -1.28 -5.08 -9.28
CA GLU A 89 -1.43 -3.76 -8.64
C GLU A 89 -0.76 -3.75 -7.27
N TYR A 90 -1.06 -4.72 -6.40
CA TYR A 90 -0.45 -4.77 -5.07
C TYR A 90 1.08 -4.90 -5.11
N ASP A 91 1.62 -5.75 -5.99
CA ASP A 91 3.07 -5.89 -6.17
C ASP A 91 3.71 -4.58 -6.63
N PHE A 92 3.13 -3.92 -7.64
CA PHE A 92 3.62 -2.63 -8.11
C PHE A 92 3.65 -1.60 -6.99
N TRP A 93 2.58 -1.46 -6.22
CA TRP A 93 2.52 -0.44 -5.18
C TRP A 93 3.42 -0.74 -3.98
N ILE A 94 3.42 -1.98 -3.49
CA ILE A 94 4.21 -2.37 -2.31
C ILE A 94 5.69 -2.49 -2.64
N ASN A 95 6.04 -3.14 -3.75
CA ASN A 95 7.43 -3.49 -4.05
C ASN A 95 8.10 -2.53 -5.04
N THR A 96 7.36 -1.89 -5.96
CA THR A 96 7.94 -0.96 -6.95
C THR A 96 7.86 0.50 -6.48
N VAL A 97 6.67 0.96 -6.07
CA VAL A 97 6.48 2.32 -5.55
C VAL A 97 6.99 2.43 -4.11
N GLY A 98 6.93 1.34 -3.35
CA GLY A 98 7.49 1.26 -1.99
C GLY A 98 6.56 1.84 -0.93
N VAL A 99 5.24 1.72 -1.08
CA VAL A 99 4.31 2.17 -0.04
C VAL A 99 4.35 1.23 1.16
N ASP A 100 4.20 1.78 2.37
CA ASP A 100 4.31 1.01 3.62
C ASP A 100 3.06 0.15 3.91
N GLY A 101 1.97 0.44 3.20
CA GLY A 101 0.67 -0.18 3.37
C GLY A 101 -0.34 0.42 2.40
N LEU A 102 -1.56 -0.08 2.39
CA LEU A 102 -2.62 0.41 1.51
C LEU A 102 -4.01 0.16 2.09
N PHE A 103 -4.98 0.96 1.65
CA PHE A 103 -6.40 0.77 1.96
C PHE A 103 -7.13 0.18 0.76
N THR A 104 -7.80 -0.96 0.94
CA THR A 104 -8.57 -1.62 -0.11
C THR A 104 -9.98 -1.96 0.38
N ASP A 105 -10.95 -1.88 -0.54
CA ASP A 105 -12.30 -2.38 -0.30
C ASP A 105 -12.37 -3.94 -0.36
N PHE A 106 -11.28 -4.58 -0.83
CA PHE A 106 -11.20 -6.03 -1.07
C PHE A 106 -10.12 -6.70 -0.21
N THR A 107 -10.30 -6.63 1.11
CA THR A 107 -9.35 -7.15 2.10
C THR A 107 -9.02 -8.63 1.91
N GLY A 108 -9.99 -9.45 1.49
CA GLY A 108 -9.76 -10.87 1.19
C GLY A 108 -8.77 -11.11 0.05
N THR A 109 -8.81 -10.27 -1.00
CA THR A 109 -7.88 -10.33 -2.13
C THR A 109 -6.47 -9.95 -1.68
N LEU A 110 -6.33 -8.84 -0.93
CA LEU A 110 -5.03 -8.43 -0.38
C LEU A 110 -4.46 -9.48 0.58
N HIS A 111 -5.28 -10.05 1.46
CA HIS A 111 -4.85 -11.09 2.38
C HIS A 111 -4.30 -12.32 1.63
N ARG A 112 -5.00 -12.77 0.59
CA ARG A 112 -4.54 -13.87 -0.27
C ARG A 112 -3.21 -13.55 -0.96
N TYR A 113 -3.04 -12.33 -1.46
CA TYR A 113 -1.76 -11.86 -2.01
C TYR A 113 -0.65 -11.94 -0.96
N GLN A 114 -0.90 -11.49 0.27
CA GLN A 114 0.07 -11.55 1.36
C GLN A 114 0.43 -13.00 1.73
N GLU A 115 -0.54 -13.92 1.79
CA GLU A 115 -0.26 -15.35 2.03
C GLU A 115 0.65 -15.94 0.95
N LEU A 116 0.42 -15.58 -0.32
CA LEU A 116 1.20 -16.08 -1.46
C LEU A 116 2.62 -15.50 -1.52
N THR A 117 2.79 -14.25 -1.10
CA THR A 117 4.06 -13.51 -1.21
C THR A 117 4.88 -13.48 0.07
N SER A 118 4.26 -13.81 1.22
CA SER A 118 4.99 -13.91 2.48
C SER A 118 6.06 -14.99 2.38
N PRO A 119 7.32 -14.69 2.77
CA PRO A 119 8.32 -15.74 2.89
C PRO A 119 7.78 -16.81 3.83
N HIS A 120 7.74 -18.06 3.38
CA HIS A 120 7.37 -19.19 4.21
C HIS A 120 8.17 -19.11 5.51
N ARG A 121 7.50 -19.30 6.67
CA ARG A 121 8.20 -19.36 7.95
C ARG A 121 9.37 -20.34 7.80
N LYS A 122 10.56 -19.90 8.18
CA LYS A 122 11.78 -20.73 8.27
C LYS A 122 11.61 -21.98 9.15
N ASP A 123 10.45 -22.13 9.78
CA ASP A 123 10.15 -23.08 10.84
C ASP A 123 9.58 -24.40 10.31
N GLU A 124 9.14 -24.45 9.04
CA GLU A 124 8.80 -25.71 8.38
C GLU A 124 10.00 -26.22 7.57
N THR A 125 10.88 -26.96 8.26
CA THR A 125 11.90 -27.75 7.56
C THR A 125 11.23 -28.74 6.60
N ALA A 126 11.90 -29.11 5.49
CA ALA A 126 11.39 -30.14 4.59
C ALA A 126 10.99 -31.43 5.34
N ASN A 127 11.68 -31.74 6.44
CA ASN A 127 11.37 -32.86 7.31
C ASN A 127 10.03 -32.71 8.05
N SER A 128 9.64 -31.52 8.52
CA SER A 128 8.33 -31.33 9.17
C SER A 128 7.18 -31.48 8.18
N LEU A 129 7.39 -31.09 6.92
CA LEU A 129 6.42 -31.31 5.85
C LEU A 129 6.29 -32.80 5.52
N LEU A 130 7.41 -33.53 5.41
CA LEU A 130 7.39 -34.97 5.17
C LEU A 130 6.70 -35.74 6.31
N VAL A 131 6.92 -35.34 7.56
CA VAL A 131 6.24 -35.92 8.72
C VAL A 131 4.73 -35.69 8.64
N LYS A 132 4.28 -34.46 8.32
CA LYS A 132 2.86 -34.16 8.15
C LYS A 132 2.23 -34.98 7.01
N ILE A 133 2.92 -35.09 5.87
CA ILE A 133 2.45 -35.89 4.72
C ILE A 133 2.34 -37.36 5.11
N SER A 134 3.36 -37.92 5.78
CA SER A 134 3.33 -39.32 6.26
C SER A 134 2.19 -39.58 7.24
N GLN A 135 1.90 -38.64 8.14
CA GLN A 135 0.76 -38.73 9.07
C GLN A 135 -0.59 -38.72 8.34
N MET A 136 -0.74 -37.86 7.32
CA MET A 136 -1.96 -37.79 6.52
C MET A 136 -2.19 -39.07 5.70
N ILE A 137 -1.13 -39.64 5.11
CA ILE A 137 -1.21 -40.92 4.38
C ILE A 137 -1.59 -42.06 5.32
N SER A 138 -0.93 -42.16 6.48
CA SER A 138 -1.20 -43.21 7.47
C SER A 138 -2.64 -43.15 8.01
N ALA A 139 -3.18 -41.94 8.19
CA ALA A 139 -4.57 -41.75 8.60
C ALA A 139 -5.58 -42.17 7.53
N TYR A 140 -5.18 -42.19 6.26
CA TYR A 140 -6.02 -42.62 5.13
C TYR A 140 -5.93 -44.13 4.88
N GLU A 141 -4.75 -44.74 5.08
CA GLU A 141 -4.53 -46.19 4.95
C GLU A 141 -5.02 -47.01 6.17
N GLY A 142 -5.35 -46.34 7.28
CA GLY A 142 -5.88 -46.96 8.50
C GLY A 142 -7.41 -47.08 8.58
N LEU A 143 -8.13 -46.82 7.48
CA LEU A 143 -9.56 -47.05 7.29
C LEU A 143 -9.79 -48.28 6.39
#